data_AF-A0A972XP61-F1
#
_entry.id   AF-A0A972XP61-F1
#
_cell.length_a   1.000
_cell.length_b   1.000
_cell.length_c   1.000
_cell.angle_alpha   90.00
_cell.angle_beta   90.00
_cell.angle_gamma   90.00
#
_symmetry.space_group_name_H-M   'P 1'
#
loop_
_entity.id
_entity.type
_entity.pdbx_description
1 polymer ?
#
loop_
_entity_poly.entity_id
_entity_poly.type
_entity_poly.pdbx_seq_one_letter_code
_entity_poly.pdbx_strand_id
1 'polypeptide(L)'
;TYSTIVARDASGNFTASTITGTLSGTASTATNLTGTTIGSVPYQSASGVTSFSEGGSVGDVLIRTSGGMVWGTEVSETLSQVSESGNNHTVTLSNSILSSTMIKVYDSSGNKIANSKITASGTSVIVNTGSNSDLSNYEFVYYK
;
A
#
# COMPACT_ATOMS: atom_id res chain seq x y z
N THR A 1 -16.50 -33.45 37.04
CA THR A 1 -16.08 -32.09 37.46
C THR A 1 -14.59 -32.13 37.65
N TYR A 2 -13.81 -31.47 36.79
CA TYR A 2 -12.38 -31.30 37.04
C TYR A 2 -12.21 -30.06 37.93
N SER A 3 -12.06 -30.26 39.24
CA SER A 3 -11.63 -29.20 40.15
C SER A 3 -10.15 -29.41 40.45
N THR A 4 -9.27 -28.91 39.58
CA THR A 4 -7.84 -28.86 39.88
C THR A 4 -7.52 -27.46 40.38
N ILE A 5 -7.11 -27.35 41.64
CA ILE A 5 -6.44 -26.14 42.12
C ILE A 5 -5.12 -26.06 41.35
N VAL A 6 -4.88 -24.94 40.68
CA VAL A 6 -3.63 -24.68 39.98
C VAL A 6 -2.53 -24.45 41.02
N ALA A 7 -1.49 -25.28 41.03
CA ALA A 7 -0.30 -25.05 41.84
C ALA A 7 0.46 -23.81 41.33
N ARG A 8 0.91 -22.95 42.26
CA ARG A 8 1.69 -21.73 41.98
C ARG A 8 3.08 -21.84 42.61
N ASP A 9 4.03 -21.05 42.13
CA ASP A 9 5.36 -20.94 42.74
C ASP A 9 5.37 -20.01 43.99
N ALA A 10 6.54 -19.86 44.62
CA ALA A 10 6.72 -19.02 45.81
C ALA A 10 6.47 -17.52 45.56
N SER A 11 6.49 -17.09 44.30
CA SER A 11 6.18 -15.72 43.88
C SER A 11 4.72 -15.58 43.41
N GLY A 12 3.93 -16.67 43.46
CA GLY A 12 2.54 -16.69 43.02
C GLY A 12 2.35 -16.81 41.50
N ASN A 13 3.41 -17.14 40.75
CA ASN A 13 3.29 -17.36 39.32
C ASN A 13 2.68 -18.73 39.01
N PHE A 14 2.00 -18.80 37.87
CA PHE A 14 1.57 -20.03 37.25
C PHE A 14 2.31 -20.22 35.94
N THR A 15 2.93 -21.38 35.74
CA THR A 15 3.58 -21.76 34.49
C THR A 15 2.85 -22.94 33.87
N ALA A 16 2.43 -22.80 32.62
CA ALA A 16 1.85 -23.87 31.82
C ALA A 16 2.30 -23.75 30.36
N SER A 17 2.39 -24.89 29.67
CA SER A 17 2.73 -24.90 28.24
C SER A 17 1.63 -24.27 27.38
N THR A 18 0.36 -24.40 27.77
CA THR A 18 -0.77 -23.79 27.06
C THR A 18 -1.83 -23.35 28.07
N ILE A 19 -2.32 -22.12 27.91
CA ILE A 19 -3.43 -21.56 28.68
C ILE A 19 -4.56 -21.26 27.69
N THR A 20 -5.70 -21.92 27.84
CA THR A 20 -6.88 -21.69 26.99
C THR A 20 -7.89 -20.84 27.76
N GLY A 21 -8.14 -19.63 27.29
CA GLY A 21 -9.11 -18.72 27.88
C GLY A 21 -9.19 -17.39 27.12
N THR A 22 -10.28 -16.66 27.33
CA THR A 22 -10.39 -15.29 26.79
C THR A 22 -9.55 -14.34 27.63
N LEU A 23 -8.68 -13.56 26.99
CA LEU A 23 -7.99 -12.46 27.65
C LEU A 23 -8.91 -11.24 27.69
N SER A 24 -9.34 -10.82 28.89
CA SER A 24 -10.00 -9.53 29.11
C SER A 24 -8.97 -8.51 29.59
N GLY A 25 -8.41 -7.72 28.67
CA GLY A 25 -7.38 -6.72 28.97
C GLY A 25 -6.34 -6.59 27.86
N THR A 26 -5.15 -6.06 28.19
CA THR A 26 -4.01 -5.94 27.28
C THR A 26 -2.92 -6.93 27.63
N ALA A 27 -2.32 -7.57 26.61
CA ALA A 27 -1.08 -8.28 26.79
C ALA A 27 0.07 -7.26 26.84
N SER A 28 0.90 -7.28 27.90
CA SER A 28 2.07 -6.40 27.99
C SER A 28 3.12 -6.68 26.91
N THR A 29 3.15 -7.91 26.39
CA THR A 29 4.01 -8.32 25.27
C THR A 29 3.30 -9.41 24.47
N ALA A 30 3.25 -9.24 23.16
CA ALA A 30 2.85 -10.28 22.20
C ALA A 30 4.06 -10.61 21.32
N THR A 31 4.43 -11.88 21.23
CA THR A 31 5.58 -12.32 20.42
C THR A 31 5.19 -12.62 18.97
N ASN A 32 3.91 -12.87 18.71
CA ASN A 32 3.39 -13.19 17.38
C ASN A 32 1.98 -12.61 17.22
N LEU A 33 1.62 -12.26 15.99
CA LEU A 33 0.24 -11.95 15.60
C LEU A 33 -0.34 -13.16 14.86
N THR A 34 -1.53 -13.60 15.26
CA THR A 34 -2.17 -14.78 14.67
C THR A 34 -2.83 -14.44 13.33
N GLY A 35 -2.55 -15.23 12.28
CA GLY A 35 -3.31 -15.24 11.04
C GLY A 35 -2.74 -14.43 9.87
N THR A 36 -1.62 -14.85 9.30
CA THR A 36 -1.04 -14.14 8.14
C THR A 36 -0.34 -15.04 7.13
N THR A 37 -0.07 -14.48 5.95
CA THR A 37 0.90 -14.97 4.97
C THR A 37 2.24 -14.24 5.15
N ILE A 38 3.32 -14.82 4.63
CA ILE A 38 4.63 -14.14 4.59
C ILE A 38 4.47 -12.80 3.84
N GLY A 39 5.07 -11.74 4.37
CA GLY A 39 5.08 -10.41 3.74
C GLY A 39 3.82 -9.56 3.98
N SER A 40 2.82 -10.05 4.70
CA SER A 40 1.66 -9.25 5.09
C SER A 40 2.05 -8.13 6.07
N VAL A 41 1.39 -6.98 5.98
CA VAL A 41 1.54 -5.86 6.90
C VAL A 41 0.27 -5.70 7.74
N PRO A 42 0.35 -5.66 9.08
CA PRO A 42 -0.80 -5.36 9.93
C PRO A 42 -1.21 -3.89 9.80
N TYR A 43 -2.52 -3.64 9.72
CA TYR A 43 -3.10 -2.30 9.69
C TYR A 43 -4.44 -2.25 10.43
N GLN A 44 -4.94 -1.06 10.77
CA GLN A 44 -6.30 -0.91 11.32
C GLN A 44 -7.31 -0.72 10.19
N SER A 45 -8.26 -1.66 10.05
CA SER A 45 -9.37 -1.55 9.09
C SER A 45 -10.54 -0.76 9.64
N ALA A 46 -10.69 -0.72 10.95
CA ALA A 46 -11.61 0.13 11.70
C ALA A 46 -11.03 0.44 13.09
N SER A 47 -11.67 1.34 13.84
CA SER A 47 -11.25 1.67 15.21
C SER A 47 -11.21 0.40 16.08
N GLY A 48 -10.02 0.07 16.60
CA GLY A 48 -9.80 -1.12 17.42
C GLY A 48 -9.81 -2.46 16.67
N VAL A 49 -9.88 -2.47 15.34
CA VAL A 49 -9.88 -3.70 14.53
C VAL A 49 -8.60 -3.77 13.71
N THR A 50 -7.70 -4.68 14.10
CA THR A 50 -6.52 -5.01 13.29
C THR A 50 -6.90 -5.98 12.18
N SER A 51 -6.40 -5.71 10.98
CA SER A 51 -6.46 -6.58 9.81
C SER A 51 -5.07 -6.70 9.19
N PHE A 52 -4.91 -7.58 8.22
CA PHE A 52 -3.65 -7.80 7.52
C PHE A 52 -3.85 -7.53 6.05
N SER A 53 -2.85 -6.91 5.42
CA SER A 53 -2.79 -6.89 3.96
C SER A 53 -2.54 -8.31 3.44
N GLU A 54 -2.74 -8.52 2.15
CA GLU A 54 -2.11 -9.65 1.47
C GLU A 54 -0.57 -9.52 1.54
N GLY A 55 0.16 -10.57 1.16
CA GLY A 55 1.61 -10.49 1.01
C GLY A 55 1.96 -9.82 -0.33
N GLY A 56 2.75 -8.76 -0.30
CA GLY A 56 3.29 -8.14 -1.52
C GLY A 56 4.38 -9.00 -2.16
N SER A 57 4.65 -8.75 -3.44
CA SER A 57 5.83 -9.31 -4.14
C SER A 57 7.08 -8.50 -3.81
N VAL A 58 8.25 -9.08 -4.10
CA VAL A 58 9.53 -8.36 -3.94
C VAL A 58 9.53 -7.12 -4.84
N GLY A 59 9.78 -5.95 -4.25
CA GLY A 59 9.78 -4.66 -4.94
C GLY A 59 8.44 -3.92 -4.91
N ASP A 60 7.37 -4.54 -4.42
CA ASP A 60 6.09 -3.85 -4.24
C ASP A 60 6.13 -2.85 -3.08
N VAL A 61 5.31 -1.81 -3.20
CA VAL A 61 5.08 -0.81 -2.17
C VAL A 61 3.63 -0.91 -1.70
N LEU A 62 3.42 -0.85 -0.39
CA LEU A 62 2.08 -0.81 0.19
C LEU A 62 1.53 0.62 0.10
N ILE A 63 0.39 0.78 -0.56
CA ILE A 63 -0.21 2.08 -0.88
C ILE A 63 -1.60 2.16 -0.26
N ARG A 64 -1.87 3.24 0.48
CA ARG A 64 -3.22 3.59 0.92
C ARG A 64 -3.96 4.28 -0.21
N THR A 65 -4.92 3.58 -0.81
CA THR A 65 -5.86 4.14 -1.79
C THR A 65 -7.14 4.58 -1.07
N SER A 66 -8.14 5.09 -1.80
CA SER A 66 -9.48 5.32 -1.22
C SER A 66 -10.16 4.00 -0.82
N GLY A 67 -9.93 2.92 -1.56
CA GLY A 67 -10.53 1.60 -1.34
C GLY A 67 -9.88 0.75 -0.25
N GLY A 68 -8.68 1.11 0.22
CA GLY A 68 -7.99 0.36 1.27
C GLY A 68 -6.48 0.41 1.13
N MET A 69 -5.78 -0.51 1.79
CA MET A 69 -4.36 -0.77 1.55
C MET A 69 -4.23 -1.74 0.37
N VAL A 70 -3.41 -1.40 -0.62
CA VAL A 70 -3.16 -2.22 -1.82
C VAL A 70 -1.66 -2.25 -2.10
N TRP A 71 -1.12 -3.40 -2.47
CA TRP A 71 0.25 -3.50 -2.97
C TRP A 71 0.29 -3.06 -4.44
N GLY A 72 1.22 -2.18 -4.78
CA GLY A 72 1.46 -1.76 -6.16
C GLY A 72 2.94 -1.86 -6.51
N THR A 73 3.20 -2.19 -7.77
CA THR A 73 4.56 -2.19 -8.32
C THR A 73 4.85 -0.84 -8.96
N GLU A 74 5.97 -0.21 -8.60
CA GLU A 74 6.40 1.02 -9.29
C GLU A 74 6.88 0.68 -10.70
N VAL A 75 6.37 1.41 -11.68
CA VAL A 75 6.73 1.32 -13.09
C VAL A 75 7.26 2.68 -13.51
N SER A 76 8.37 2.67 -14.23
CA SER A 76 8.86 3.83 -14.97
C SER A 76 8.90 3.51 -16.46
N GLU A 77 8.41 4.43 -17.29
CA GLU A 77 8.51 4.34 -18.74
C GLU A 77 8.66 5.70 -19.39
N THR A 78 9.45 5.77 -20.46
CA THR A 78 9.58 6.96 -21.30
C THR A 78 8.52 6.93 -22.39
N LEU A 79 7.66 7.94 -22.42
CA LEU A 79 6.54 8.01 -23.36
C LEU A 79 6.51 9.35 -24.07
N SER A 80 5.77 9.35 -25.19
CA SER A 80 5.31 10.55 -25.86
C SER A 80 3.80 10.69 -25.66
N GLN A 81 3.33 11.92 -25.51
CA GLN A 81 1.91 12.20 -25.51
C GLN A 81 1.19 11.78 -26.80
N VAL A 82 -0.12 11.57 -26.69
CA VAL A 82 -1.01 11.17 -27.78
C VAL A 82 -1.95 12.31 -28.18
N SER A 83 -2.27 13.24 -27.27
CA SER A 83 -3.03 14.47 -27.57
C SER A 83 -2.81 15.58 -26.54
N GLU A 84 -3.05 16.82 -26.95
CA GLU A 84 -2.98 18.02 -26.10
C GLU A 84 -4.29 18.81 -26.11
N SER A 85 -4.63 19.40 -24.97
CA SER A 85 -5.70 20.38 -24.82
C SER A 85 -5.29 21.42 -23.78
N GLY A 86 -4.57 22.45 -24.22
CA GLY A 86 -3.86 23.36 -23.32
C GLY A 86 -2.84 22.58 -22.48
N ASN A 87 -2.71 22.92 -21.19
CA ASN A 87 -1.77 22.24 -20.28
C ASN A 87 -2.12 20.76 -19.97
N ASN A 88 -3.19 20.20 -20.55
CA ASN A 88 -3.60 18.82 -20.35
C ASN A 88 -3.10 17.95 -21.51
N HIS A 89 -2.32 16.94 -21.18
CA HIS A 89 -1.73 16.01 -22.13
C HIS A 89 -2.27 14.61 -21.87
N THR A 90 -2.80 13.96 -22.91
CA THR A 90 -3.23 12.56 -22.81
C THR A 90 -2.05 11.66 -23.17
N VAL A 91 -1.72 10.73 -22.29
CA VAL A 91 -0.63 9.76 -22.43
C VAL A 91 -1.21 8.36 -22.30
N THR A 92 -0.73 7.41 -23.10
CA THR A 92 -1.12 5.99 -23.00
C THR A 92 0.02 5.20 -22.37
N LEU A 93 -0.21 4.69 -21.17
CA LEU A 93 0.71 3.86 -20.39
C LEU A 93 0.70 2.40 -20.86
N SER A 94 1.80 1.68 -20.64
CA SER A 94 1.89 0.25 -20.96
C SER A 94 1.08 -0.64 -20.02
N ASN A 95 0.75 -0.15 -18.82
CA ASN A 95 0.00 -0.90 -17.80
C ASN A 95 -1.20 -0.10 -17.32
N SER A 96 -2.25 -0.81 -16.90
CA SER A 96 -3.35 -0.19 -16.18
C SER A 96 -2.84 0.38 -14.86
N ILE A 97 -3.16 1.64 -14.60
CA ILE A 97 -2.71 2.32 -13.40
C ILE A 97 -3.53 1.95 -12.17
N LEU A 98 -2.87 1.86 -11.01
CA LEU A 98 -3.53 1.67 -9.73
C LEU A 98 -4.37 2.93 -9.41
N SER A 99 -5.68 2.75 -9.29
CA SER A 99 -6.61 3.87 -9.06
C SER A 99 -6.32 4.63 -7.76
N SER A 100 -6.68 5.92 -7.71
CA SER A 100 -6.44 6.79 -6.54
C SER A 100 -4.96 6.99 -6.17
N THR A 101 -4.03 6.70 -7.08
CA THR A 101 -2.60 7.04 -6.96
C THR A 101 -2.25 8.29 -7.77
N MET A 102 -0.96 8.65 -7.78
CA MET A 102 -0.42 9.79 -8.52
C MET A 102 0.53 9.29 -9.59
N ILE A 103 0.57 9.98 -10.73
CA ILE A 103 1.65 9.86 -11.70
C ILE A 103 2.63 11.01 -11.51
N LYS A 104 3.92 10.69 -11.49
CA LYS A 104 5.01 11.67 -11.50
C LYS A 104 5.57 11.72 -12.93
N VAL A 105 5.82 12.92 -13.43
CA VAL A 105 6.38 13.13 -14.76
C VAL A 105 7.69 13.89 -14.63
N TYR A 106 8.72 13.38 -15.29
CA TYR A 106 10.07 13.93 -15.30
C TYR A 106 10.49 14.26 -16.74
N ASP A 107 11.19 15.37 -16.91
CA ASP A 107 11.81 15.73 -18.18
C ASP A 107 13.01 14.82 -18.52
N SER A 108 13.52 14.94 -19.74
CA SER A 108 14.68 14.16 -20.21
C SER A 108 15.98 14.46 -19.45
N SER A 109 16.00 15.51 -18.64
CA SER A 109 17.10 15.85 -17.74
C SER A 109 16.89 15.29 -16.32
N GLY A 110 15.79 14.57 -16.08
CA GLY A 110 15.42 13.97 -14.79
C GLY A 110 14.76 14.95 -13.81
N ASN A 111 14.41 16.17 -14.24
CA ASN A 111 13.70 17.10 -13.36
C ASN A 111 12.22 16.78 -13.35
N LYS A 112 11.62 16.76 -12.17
CA LYS A 112 10.18 16.55 -12.03
C LYS A 112 9.41 17.78 -12.48
N ILE A 113 8.55 17.62 -13.49
CA ILE A 113 7.77 18.72 -14.07
C ILE A 113 6.29 18.67 -13.68
N ALA A 114 5.75 17.51 -13.30
CA ALA A 114 4.34 17.39 -12.93
C ALA A 114 4.07 16.28 -11.91
N ASN A 115 3.04 16.51 -11.09
CA ASN A 115 2.38 15.51 -10.27
C ASN A 115 0.88 15.59 -10.58
N SER A 116 0.31 14.59 -11.23
CA SER A 116 -1.13 14.58 -11.55
C SER A 116 -1.88 13.50 -10.76
N LYS A 117 -2.98 13.92 -10.13
CA LYS A 117 -3.90 12.99 -9.46
C LYS A 117 -4.71 12.25 -10.52
N ILE A 118 -4.68 10.94 -10.45
CA ILE A 118 -5.35 10.09 -11.42
C ILE A 118 -6.79 9.90 -10.99
N THR A 119 -7.71 10.26 -11.88
CA THR A 119 -9.15 10.26 -11.57
C THR A 119 -9.86 8.98 -12.08
N ALA A 120 -9.18 8.14 -12.87
CA ALA A 120 -9.73 6.89 -13.39
C ALA A 120 -8.66 5.79 -13.58
N SER A 121 -9.07 4.51 -13.58
CA SER A 121 -8.19 3.37 -13.89
C SER A 121 -8.19 3.05 -15.39
N GLY A 122 -7.08 2.51 -15.88
CA GLY A 122 -6.86 2.19 -17.29
C GLY A 122 -5.47 2.60 -17.73
N THR A 123 -5.23 2.58 -19.03
CA THR A 123 -3.93 2.93 -19.63
C THR A 123 -3.86 4.38 -20.10
N SER A 124 -4.99 5.01 -20.42
CA SER A 124 -5.02 6.41 -20.86
C SER A 124 -5.17 7.36 -19.67
N VAL A 125 -4.19 8.24 -19.49
CA VAL A 125 -4.13 9.20 -18.38
C VAL A 125 -3.98 10.61 -18.91
N ILE A 126 -4.69 11.55 -18.27
CA ILE A 126 -4.53 12.98 -18.55
C ILE A 126 -3.62 13.56 -17.48
N VAL A 127 -2.51 14.15 -17.91
CA VAL A 127 -1.55 14.83 -17.03
C VAL A 127 -1.64 16.33 -17.29
N ASN A 128 -1.79 17.11 -16.22
CA ASN A 128 -1.61 18.55 -16.30
C ASN A 128 -0.15 18.90 -15.96
N THR A 129 0.55 19.54 -16.88
CA THR A 129 1.98 19.88 -16.78
C THR A 129 2.21 21.32 -16.32
N GLY A 130 1.15 22.12 -16.16
CA GLY A 130 1.23 23.54 -15.81
C GLY A 130 1.85 24.44 -16.88
N SER A 131 2.37 23.88 -17.97
CA SER A 131 2.96 24.59 -19.11
C SER A 131 2.56 23.88 -20.39
N ASN A 132 2.32 24.63 -21.48
CA ASN A 132 1.88 24.07 -22.75
C ASN A 132 3.04 23.49 -23.56
N SER A 133 3.86 22.63 -22.94
CA SER A 133 5.06 22.01 -23.53
C SER A 133 4.78 20.58 -23.97
N ASP A 134 5.13 20.24 -25.20
CA ASP A 134 4.99 18.91 -25.79
C ASP A 134 5.75 17.85 -24.98
N LEU A 135 5.04 16.86 -24.44
CA LEU A 135 5.61 15.78 -23.64
C LEU A 135 6.27 14.69 -24.51
N SER A 136 7.24 15.06 -25.33
CA SER A 136 8.04 14.09 -26.08
C SER A 136 9.24 13.59 -25.25
N ASN A 137 9.36 12.26 -25.08
CA ASN A 137 10.46 11.63 -24.33
C ASN A 137 10.51 11.98 -22.83
N TYR A 138 9.36 12.14 -22.19
CA TYR A 138 9.27 12.33 -20.75
C TYR A 138 9.16 10.99 -20.04
N GLU A 139 9.72 10.90 -18.84
CA GLU A 139 9.63 9.72 -18.00
C GLU A 139 8.40 9.81 -17.10
N PHE A 140 7.59 8.76 -17.12
CA PHE A 140 6.38 8.62 -16.33
C PHE A 140 6.58 7.53 -15.29
N VAL A 141 6.47 7.92 -14.01
CA VAL A 141 6.59 7.01 -12.87
C VAL A 141 5.24 6.86 -12.18
N TYR A 142 4.75 5.63 -12.07
CA TYR A 142 3.43 5.31 -11.51
C TYR A 142 3.40 3.93 -10.85
N TYR A 143 2.28 3.62 -10.19
CA TYR A 143 2.02 2.28 -9.63
C TYR A 143 0.96 1.55 -10.45
N LYS A 144 1.19 0.27 -10.73
CA LYS A 144 0.19 -0.64 -11.29
C LYS A 144 -0.30 -1.64 -10.24
#